data_AF-A0AAX1I9X7-F1
#
_entry.id   AF-A0AAX1I9X7-F1
#
_cell.length_a   1.000
_cell.length_b   1.000
_cell.length_c   1.000
_cell.angle_alpha   90.00
_cell.angle_beta   90.00
_cell.angle_gamma   90.00
#
_symmetry.space_group_name_H-M   'P 1'
#
loop_
_entity.id
_entity.type
_entity.pdbx_description
1 polymer ?
#
loop_
_entity_poly.entity_id
_entity_poly.type
_entity_poly.pdbx_seq_one_letter_code
_entity_poly.pdbx_strand_id
1 'polypeptide(L)'
;MDPGQDLRNARAELARTPTVQNRVRLGMTLLDAGQAEEARTLLEQAASSPLGDDAYILTGLARARLESGQPALAVETLDGLFARHPDVRRKPEQTLLYAQALAATQAPGARAAFERAVECGNDAAARCLYAEWLMAQPQPGDREQARSLFASIIDDAQHWSRHARSHNATWLERTKAALKGY
;
A
#
# COMPACT_ATOMS: atom_id res chain seq x y z
N MET A 1 -4.78 20.07 -3.51
CA MET A 1 -6.15 19.53 -3.61
C MET A 1 -6.71 19.47 -2.21
N ASP A 2 -7.98 19.84 -2.00
CA ASP A 2 -8.65 19.77 -0.70
C ASP A 2 -9.32 18.39 -0.59
N PRO A 3 -8.79 17.45 0.22
CA PRO A 3 -9.33 16.10 0.34
C PRO A 3 -10.81 16.10 0.76
N GLY A 4 -11.25 17.10 1.52
CA GLY A 4 -12.63 17.25 1.92
C GLY A 4 -13.55 17.64 0.76
N GLN A 5 -13.07 18.45 -0.19
CA GLN A 5 -13.83 18.83 -1.37
C GLN A 5 -13.98 17.67 -2.35
N ASP A 6 -12.90 16.92 -2.59
CA ASP A 6 -12.92 15.76 -3.48
C ASP A 6 -13.89 14.68 -2.97
N LEU A 7 -13.90 14.43 -1.66
CA LEU A 7 -14.82 13.48 -1.03
C LEU A 7 -16.28 13.91 -1.15
N ARG A 8 -16.58 15.20 -0.90
CA ARG A 8 -17.95 15.73 -1.06
C ARG A 8 -18.45 15.59 -2.50
N ASN A 9 -17.59 15.89 -3.47
CA ASN A 9 -17.92 15.78 -4.89
C ASN A 9 -18.19 14.31 -5.27
N ALA A 10 -17.31 13.38 -4.89
CA ALA A 10 -17.47 11.97 -5.20
C ALA A 10 -18.75 11.38 -4.60
N ARG A 11 -19.11 11.77 -3.36
CA ARG A 11 -20.37 11.36 -2.72
C ARG A 11 -21.60 11.89 -3.47
N ALA A 12 -21.59 13.18 -3.84
CA ALA A 12 -22.69 13.80 -4.58
C ALA A 12 -22.88 13.16 -5.97
N GLU A 13 -21.79 12.83 -6.66
CA GLU A 13 -21.84 12.18 -7.96
C GLU A 13 -22.36 10.74 -7.89
N LEU A 14 -21.99 9.97 -6.86
CA LEU A 14 -22.54 8.64 -6.65
C LEU A 14 -24.05 8.70 -6.32
N ALA A 15 -24.46 9.66 -5.49
CA ALA A 15 -25.88 9.87 -5.16
C ALA A 15 -26.71 10.25 -6.40
N ARG A 16 -26.15 11.08 -7.28
CA ARG A 16 -26.79 11.50 -8.55
C ARG A 16 -26.82 10.37 -9.57
N THR A 17 -25.79 9.52 -9.61
CA THR A 17 -25.62 8.50 -10.64
C THR A 17 -24.91 7.27 -10.06
N PRO A 18 -25.64 6.22 -9.63
CA PRO A 18 -25.10 5.09 -8.87
C PRO A 18 -24.42 4.03 -9.77
N THR A 19 -23.42 4.43 -10.55
CA THR A 19 -22.63 3.54 -11.42
C THR A 19 -21.49 2.85 -10.67
N VAL A 20 -20.96 1.75 -11.22
CA VAL A 20 -19.77 1.08 -10.68
C VAL A 20 -18.58 2.04 -10.65
N GLN A 21 -18.36 2.79 -11.73
CA GLN A 21 -17.26 3.76 -11.82
C GLN A 21 -17.34 4.84 -10.72
N ASN A 22 -18.54 5.36 -10.43
CA ASN A 22 -18.71 6.34 -9.36
C ASN A 22 -18.48 5.73 -7.98
N ARG A 23 -18.83 4.46 -7.76
CA ARG A 23 -18.51 3.74 -6.51
C ARG A 23 -17.02 3.56 -6.34
N VAL A 24 -16.32 3.13 -7.39
CA VAL A 24 -14.87 2.94 -7.36
C VAL A 24 -14.18 4.27 -7.07
N ARG A 25 -14.57 5.35 -7.77
CA ARG A 25 -14.01 6.68 -7.52
C ARG A 25 -14.21 7.12 -6.07
N LEU A 26 -15.42 7.01 -5.54
CA LEU A 26 -15.68 7.32 -4.14
C LEU A 26 -14.87 6.44 -3.19
N GLY A 27 -14.80 5.13 -3.44
CA GLY A 27 -14.01 4.19 -2.66
C GLY A 27 -12.52 4.57 -2.61
N MET A 28 -11.94 4.95 -3.74
CA MET A 28 -10.54 5.39 -3.80
C MET A 28 -10.32 6.71 -3.06
N THR A 29 -11.22 7.70 -3.23
CA THR A 29 -11.15 8.96 -2.47
C THR A 29 -11.29 8.74 -0.96
N LEU A 30 -12.11 7.77 -0.54
CA LEU A 30 -12.24 7.38 0.87
C LEU A 30 -10.94 6.76 1.40
N LEU A 31 -10.23 5.94 0.62
CA LEU A 31 -8.91 5.40 1.01
C LEU A 31 -7.89 6.52 1.21
N ASP A 32 -7.87 7.50 0.32
CA ASP A 32 -6.95 8.63 0.44
C ASP A 32 -7.30 9.53 1.63
N ALA A 33 -8.57 9.53 2.07
CA ALA A 33 -9.03 10.19 3.29
C ALA A 33 -8.91 9.32 4.57
N GLY A 34 -8.37 8.10 4.48
CA GLY A 34 -8.25 7.17 5.61
C GLY A 34 -9.56 6.54 6.09
N GLN A 35 -10.64 6.62 5.30
CA GLN A 35 -11.96 6.06 5.60
C GLN A 35 -12.10 4.63 5.02
N ALA A 36 -11.21 3.73 5.45
CA ALA A 36 -11.03 2.40 4.85
C ALA A 36 -12.25 1.48 4.93
N GLU A 37 -13.03 1.52 6.02
CA GLU A 37 -14.22 0.67 6.17
C GLU A 37 -15.34 1.01 5.18
N GLU A 38 -15.60 2.31 4.98
CA GLU A 38 -16.57 2.77 4.00
C GLU A 38 -16.07 2.48 2.57
N ALA A 39 -14.77 2.70 2.32
CA ALA A 39 -14.14 2.38 1.05
C ALA A 39 -14.28 0.89 0.70
N ARG A 40 -14.01 0.00 1.68
CA ARG A 40 -14.11 -1.45 1.52
C ARG A 40 -15.51 -1.84 1.07
N THR A 41 -16.54 -1.33 1.75
CA THR A 41 -17.93 -1.66 1.41
C THR A 41 -18.29 -1.27 -0.04
N LEU A 42 -17.85 -0.10 -0.50
CA LEU A 42 -18.09 0.35 -1.88
C LEU A 42 -17.30 -0.46 -2.92
N LEU A 43 -16.06 -0.81 -2.59
CA LEU A 43 -15.17 -1.57 -3.48
C LEU A 43 -15.58 -3.05 -3.55
N GLU A 44 -16.12 -3.64 -2.49
CA GLU A 44 -16.72 -4.98 -2.52
C GLU A 44 -17.94 -5.05 -3.43
N GLN A 45 -18.80 -4.02 -3.38
CA GLN A 45 -19.93 -3.90 -4.31
C GLN A 45 -19.45 -3.74 -5.76
N ALA A 46 -18.39 -2.96 -5.99
CA ALA A 46 -17.80 -2.79 -7.32
C ALA A 46 -17.18 -4.09 -7.83
N ALA A 47 -16.46 -4.83 -6.97
CA ALA A 47 -15.86 -6.13 -7.29
C ALA A 47 -16.88 -7.24 -7.54
N SER A 48 -18.11 -7.09 -7.05
CA SER A 48 -19.21 -8.02 -7.31
C SER A 48 -19.96 -7.75 -8.63
N SER A 49 -19.59 -6.67 -9.34
CA SER A 49 -20.20 -6.31 -10.63
C SER A 49 -19.51 -7.02 -11.80
N PRO A 50 -20.06 -6.98 -13.03
CA PRO A 50 -19.41 -7.55 -14.22
C PRO A 50 -18.03 -6.95 -14.54
N LEU A 51 -17.69 -5.78 -13.98
CA LEU A 51 -16.37 -5.15 -14.10
C LEU A 51 -15.42 -5.54 -12.95
N GLY A 52 -15.84 -6.44 -12.06
CA GLY A 52 -15.17 -6.70 -10.79
C GLY A 52 -13.77 -7.32 -10.88
N ASP A 53 -13.42 -7.88 -12.04
CA ASP A 53 -12.07 -8.41 -12.32
C ASP A 53 -11.05 -7.35 -12.76
N ASP A 54 -11.46 -6.08 -12.83
CA ASP A 54 -10.55 -4.98 -13.15
C ASP A 54 -9.47 -4.82 -12.07
N ALA A 55 -8.21 -4.72 -12.52
CA ALA A 55 -7.04 -4.66 -11.64
C ALA A 55 -7.05 -3.43 -10.72
N TYR A 56 -7.60 -2.30 -11.17
CA TYR A 56 -7.71 -1.09 -10.35
C TYR A 56 -8.71 -1.30 -9.21
N ILE A 57 -9.86 -1.93 -9.49
CA ILE A 57 -10.86 -2.25 -8.45
C ILE A 57 -10.30 -3.22 -7.42
N LEU A 58 -9.67 -4.31 -7.87
CA LEU A 58 -9.10 -5.31 -6.97
C LEU A 58 -7.93 -4.77 -6.15
N THR A 59 -7.08 -3.90 -6.72
CA THR A 59 -6.00 -3.22 -5.97
C THR A 59 -6.59 -2.35 -4.87
N GLY A 60 -7.60 -1.53 -5.18
CA GLY A 60 -8.29 -0.71 -4.19
C GLY A 60 -8.95 -1.53 -3.11
N LEU A 61 -9.64 -2.62 -3.48
CA LEU A 61 -10.29 -3.51 -2.52
C LEU A 61 -9.28 -4.16 -1.57
N ALA A 62 -8.14 -4.64 -2.09
CA ALA A 62 -7.07 -5.18 -1.27
C ALA A 62 -6.52 -4.14 -0.29
N ARG A 63 -6.30 -2.89 -0.75
CA ARG A 63 -5.88 -1.78 0.10
C ARG A 63 -6.90 -1.49 1.20
N ALA A 64 -8.18 -1.40 0.84
CA ALA A 64 -9.26 -1.18 1.78
C ALA A 64 -9.35 -2.28 2.84
N ARG A 65 -9.23 -3.55 2.44
CA ARG A 65 -9.19 -4.71 3.35
C ARG A 65 -8.01 -4.65 4.29
N LEU A 66 -6.83 -4.28 3.81
CA LEU A 66 -5.65 -4.14 4.68
C LEU A 66 -5.84 -3.01 5.71
N GLU A 67 -6.22 -1.82 5.25
CA GLU A 67 -6.38 -0.62 6.10
C GLU A 67 -7.56 -0.73 7.09
N SER A 68 -8.56 -1.58 6.78
CA SER A 68 -9.67 -1.93 7.68
C SER A 68 -9.40 -3.12 8.60
N GLY A 69 -8.16 -3.63 8.65
CA GLY A 69 -7.78 -4.70 9.57
C GLY A 69 -8.21 -6.11 9.13
N GLN A 70 -8.39 -6.33 7.83
CA GLN A 70 -8.69 -7.63 7.20
C GLN A 70 -7.54 -8.12 6.31
N PRO A 71 -6.32 -8.30 6.86
CA PRO A 71 -5.13 -8.58 6.05
C PRO A 71 -5.20 -9.93 5.33
N ALA A 72 -5.83 -10.95 5.92
CA ALA A 72 -6.01 -12.25 5.26
C ALA A 72 -6.86 -12.15 3.98
N LEU A 73 -7.94 -11.36 4.02
CA LEU A 73 -8.78 -11.11 2.85
C LEU A 73 -8.06 -10.23 1.83
N ALA A 74 -7.17 -9.33 2.26
CA ALA A 74 -6.31 -8.56 1.36
C ALA A 74 -5.35 -9.49 0.59
N VAL A 75 -4.71 -10.45 1.28
CA VAL A 75 -3.87 -11.48 0.64
C VAL A 75 -4.66 -12.27 -0.40
N GLU A 76 -5.84 -12.78 -0.05
CA GLU A 76 -6.70 -13.54 -0.98
C GLU A 76 -7.06 -12.71 -2.23
N THR A 77 -7.39 -11.43 -2.03
CA THR A 77 -7.71 -10.50 -3.14
C THR A 77 -6.52 -10.34 -4.08
N LEU A 78 -5.31 -10.19 -3.53
CA LEU A 78 -4.09 -9.96 -4.29
C LEU A 78 -3.62 -11.22 -5.00
N ASP A 79 -3.74 -12.39 -4.37
CA ASP A 79 -3.45 -13.67 -5.02
C ASP A 79 -4.37 -13.87 -6.22
N GLY A 80 -5.68 -13.58 -6.07
CA GLY A 80 -6.64 -13.59 -7.17
C GLY A 80 -6.32 -12.58 -8.28
N LEU A 81 -5.92 -11.35 -7.90
CA LEU A 81 -5.46 -10.31 -8.82
C LEU A 81 -4.25 -10.78 -9.63
N PHE A 82 -3.22 -11.33 -8.98
CA PHE A 82 -2.00 -11.77 -9.65
C PHE A 82 -2.20 -13.01 -10.53
N ALA A 83 -3.15 -13.87 -10.19
CA ALA A 83 -3.52 -15.00 -11.04
C ALA A 83 -4.16 -14.54 -12.37
N ARG A 84 -4.97 -13.48 -12.34
CA ARG A 84 -5.67 -12.95 -13.52
C ARG A 84 -4.83 -11.94 -14.30
N HIS A 85 -4.03 -11.15 -13.61
CA HIS A 85 -3.19 -10.08 -14.17
C HIS A 85 -1.73 -10.25 -13.73
N PRO A 86 -0.98 -11.22 -14.28
CA PRO A 86 0.37 -11.53 -13.83
C PRO A 86 1.35 -10.35 -13.89
N ASP A 87 1.16 -9.43 -14.85
CA ASP A 87 1.99 -8.24 -15.01
C ASP A 87 1.86 -7.25 -13.85
N VAL A 88 0.71 -7.26 -13.17
CA VAL A 88 0.44 -6.41 -12.00
C VAL A 88 1.31 -6.82 -10.82
N ARG A 89 1.73 -8.09 -10.74
CA ARG A 89 2.65 -8.59 -9.69
C ARG A 89 4.04 -7.97 -9.75
N ARG A 90 4.41 -7.30 -10.84
CA ARG A 90 5.70 -6.61 -10.99
C ARG A 90 5.61 -5.11 -10.73
N LYS A 91 4.41 -4.60 -10.45
CA LYS A 91 4.19 -3.18 -10.20
C LYS A 91 4.53 -2.85 -8.74
N PRO A 92 5.24 -1.73 -8.46
CA PRO A 92 5.70 -1.40 -7.11
C PRO A 92 4.57 -1.34 -6.07
N GLU A 93 3.46 -0.68 -6.40
CA GLU A 93 2.32 -0.49 -5.50
C GLU A 93 1.73 -1.83 -5.05
N GLN A 94 1.36 -2.71 -5.98
CA GLN A 94 0.69 -3.98 -5.68
C GLN A 94 1.63 -4.97 -5.00
N THR A 95 2.91 -4.97 -5.37
CA THR A 95 3.92 -5.80 -4.72
C THR A 95 4.13 -5.39 -3.26
N LEU A 96 4.24 -4.07 -3.01
CA LEU A 96 4.39 -3.54 -1.66
C LEU A 96 3.12 -3.77 -0.82
N LEU A 97 1.93 -3.61 -1.41
CA LEU A 97 0.67 -3.90 -0.75
C LEU A 97 0.57 -5.38 -0.33
N TYR A 98 1.00 -6.30 -1.20
CA TYR A 98 1.05 -7.73 -0.91
C TYR A 98 2.02 -8.07 0.22
N ALA A 99 3.20 -7.47 0.22
CA ALA A 99 4.18 -7.65 1.29
C ALA A 99 3.62 -7.20 2.66
N GLN A 100 2.97 -6.04 2.70
CA GLN A 100 2.32 -5.54 3.92
C GLN A 100 1.18 -6.45 4.39
N ALA A 101 0.35 -6.96 3.47
CA ALA A 101 -0.74 -7.88 3.81
C ALA A 101 -0.21 -9.19 4.40
N LEU A 102 0.80 -9.80 3.76
CA LEU A 102 1.47 -11.00 4.28
C LEU A 102 2.11 -10.75 5.65
N ALA A 103 2.77 -9.60 5.82
CA ALA A 103 3.38 -9.21 7.08
C ALA A 103 2.36 -9.09 8.21
N ALA A 104 1.21 -8.46 7.95
CA ALA A 104 0.12 -8.32 8.91
C ALA A 104 -0.51 -9.67 9.29
N THR A 105 -0.46 -10.66 8.40
CA THR A 105 -0.85 -12.06 8.71
C THR A 105 0.25 -12.91 9.34
N GLN A 106 1.46 -12.36 9.54
CA GLN A 106 2.65 -13.12 9.96
C GLN A 106 2.96 -14.33 9.05
N ALA A 107 2.64 -14.21 7.76
CA ALA A 107 2.87 -15.29 6.82
C ALA A 107 4.39 -15.48 6.55
N PRO A 108 4.87 -16.73 6.39
CA PRO A 108 6.30 -17.00 6.17
C PRO A 108 6.83 -16.39 4.86
N GLY A 109 5.96 -16.08 3.89
CA GLY A 109 6.32 -15.42 2.64
C GLY A 109 6.55 -13.90 2.72
N ALA A 110 6.29 -13.26 3.86
CA ALA A 110 6.37 -11.80 4.00
C ALA A 110 7.75 -11.23 3.64
N ARG A 111 8.83 -11.91 4.07
CA ARG A 111 10.21 -11.50 3.77
C ARG A 111 10.47 -11.45 2.26
N ALA A 112 10.21 -12.56 1.56
CA ALA A 112 10.42 -12.65 0.12
C ALA A 112 9.54 -11.65 -0.65
N ALA A 113 8.33 -11.38 -0.15
CA ALA A 113 7.46 -10.37 -0.74
C ALA A 113 8.00 -8.95 -0.58
N PHE A 114 8.57 -8.61 0.58
CA PHE A 114 9.24 -7.31 0.78
C PHE A 114 10.51 -7.17 -0.06
N GLU A 115 11.34 -8.21 -0.13
CA GLU A 115 12.52 -8.23 -0.99
C GLU A 115 12.12 -7.96 -2.45
N ARG A 116 11.06 -8.61 -2.93
CA ARG A 116 10.49 -8.32 -4.26
C ARG A 116 9.95 -6.89 -4.38
N ALA A 117 9.31 -6.34 -3.36
CA ALA A 117 8.81 -4.97 -3.39
C ALA A 117 9.95 -3.95 -3.56
N VAL A 118 11.08 -4.18 -2.88
CA VAL A 118 12.29 -3.37 -3.02
C VAL A 118 12.95 -3.55 -4.39
N GLU A 119 12.93 -4.75 -4.96
CA GLU A 119 13.42 -5.01 -6.33
C GLU A 119 12.54 -4.34 -7.41
N CYS A 120 11.22 -4.38 -7.25
CA CYS A 120 10.26 -3.87 -8.23
C CYS A 120 10.25 -2.34 -8.32
N GLY A 121 10.63 -1.64 -7.26
CA GLY A 121 10.68 -0.18 -7.25
C GLY A 121 11.74 0.36 -6.30
N ASN A 122 12.46 1.40 -6.74
CA ASN A 122 13.44 2.11 -5.90
C ASN A 122 12.77 3.11 -4.94
N ASP A 123 11.63 2.74 -4.35
CA ASP A 123 10.87 3.62 -3.47
C ASP A 123 11.43 3.56 -2.04
N ALA A 124 11.55 4.73 -1.41
CA ALA A 124 11.86 4.83 0.01
C ALA A 124 10.78 4.14 0.86
N ALA A 125 9.52 4.11 0.38
CA ALA A 125 8.41 3.43 1.04
C ALA A 125 8.70 1.93 1.26
N ALA A 126 9.09 1.21 0.20
CA ALA A 126 9.32 -0.23 0.25
C ALA A 126 10.47 -0.58 1.20
N ARG A 127 11.58 0.15 1.12
CA ARG A 127 12.74 -0.03 2.00
C ARG A 127 12.41 0.30 3.46
N CYS A 128 11.67 1.39 3.71
CA CYS A 128 11.28 1.80 5.05
C CYS A 128 10.37 0.77 5.72
N LEU A 129 9.31 0.34 5.02
CA LEU A 129 8.36 -0.65 5.54
C LEU A 129 9.01 -2.02 5.75
N TYR A 130 9.90 -2.43 4.84
CA TYR A 130 10.65 -3.68 5.02
C TYR A 130 11.58 -3.62 6.23
N ALA A 131 12.32 -2.51 6.41
CA ALA A 131 13.19 -2.31 7.56
C ALA A 131 12.41 -2.31 8.89
N GLU A 132 11.24 -1.66 8.94
CA GLU A 132 10.36 -1.71 10.10
C GLU A 132 9.86 -3.13 10.39
N TRP A 133 9.48 -3.89 9.35
CA TRP A 133 9.10 -5.29 9.52
C TRP A 133 10.24 -6.16 10.05
N LEU A 134 11.46 -5.97 9.52
CA LEU A 134 12.68 -6.65 9.97
C LEU A 134 12.99 -6.35 11.44
N MET A 135 12.72 -5.13 11.91
CA MET A 135 12.91 -4.75 13.30
C MET A 135 12.00 -5.50 14.28
N ALA A 136 10.82 -5.90 13.82
CA ALA A 136 9.90 -6.74 14.59
C ALA A 136 10.30 -8.22 14.60
N GLN A 137 11.28 -8.64 13.77
CA GLN A 137 11.74 -10.02 13.73
C GLN A 137 12.72 -10.34 14.87
N PRO A 138 12.75 -11.59 15.35
CA PRO A 138 13.57 -11.98 16.49
C PRO A 138 15.07 -12.12 16.16
N GLN A 139 15.45 -12.26 14.87
CA GLN A 139 16.82 -12.58 14.51
C GLN A 139 17.72 -11.33 14.56
N PRO A 140 18.92 -11.40 15.18
CA PRO A 140 19.84 -10.26 15.23
C PRO A 140 20.26 -9.75 13.84
N GLY A 141 20.42 -10.65 12.86
CA GLY A 141 20.77 -10.29 11.48
C GLY A 141 19.71 -9.43 10.79
N ASP A 142 18.43 -9.61 11.15
CA ASP A 142 17.34 -8.81 10.57
C ASP A 142 17.43 -7.35 11.03
N ARG A 143 17.87 -7.10 12.27
CA ARG A 143 18.09 -5.73 12.78
C ARG A 143 19.24 -5.03 12.07
N GLU A 144 20.31 -5.75 11.75
CA GLU A 144 21.42 -5.18 10.99
C GLU A 144 21.00 -4.84 9.55
N GLN A 145 20.26 -5.74 8.91
CA GLN A 145 19.69 -5.49 7.59
C GLN A 145 18.71 -4.30 7.61
N ALA A 146 17.86 -4.19 8.63
CA ALA A 146 16.96 -3.04 8.80
C ALA A 146 17.74 -1.71 8.89
N ARG A 147 18.82 -1.67 9.68
CA ARG A 147 19.70 -0.48 9.74
C ARG A 147 20.32 -0.14 8.40
N SER A 148 20.79 -1.14 7.65
CA SER A 148 21.35 -0.94 6.31
C SER A 148 20.32 -0.33 5.35
N LEU A 149 19.08 -0.84 5.36
CA LEU A 149 17.98 -0.30 4.57
C LEU A 149 17.66 1.15 4.95
N PHE A 150 17.51 1.46 6.24
CA PHE A 150 17.30 2.83 6.69
C PHE A 150 18.45 3.76 6.29
N ALA A 151 19.70 3.33 6.45
CA ALA A 151 20.87 4.10 6.05
C ALA A 151 20.87 4.39 4.53
N SER A 152 20.49 3.42 3.70
CA SER A 152 20.39 3.61 2.25
C SER A 152 19.38 4.70 1.86
N ILE A 153 18.27 4.82 2.61
CA ILE A 153 17.27 5.87 2.36
C ILE A 153 17.87 7.25 2.69
N ILE A 154 18.61 7.37 3.80
CA ILE A 154 19.25 8.62 4.19
C ILE A 154 20.32 9.03 3.17
N ASP A 155 21.10 8.08 2.67
CA ASP A 155 22.14 8.33 1.67
C ASP A 155 21.56 8.81 0.33
N ASP A 156 20.55 8.09 -0.18
CA ASP A 156 19.82 8.52 -1.39
C ASP A 156 19.19 9.90 -1.20
N ALA A 157 18.65 10.17 -0.01
CA ALA A 157 18.01 11.44 0.32
C ALA A 157 18.96 12.63 0.27
N GLN A 158 20.29 12.45 0.30
CA GLN A 158 21.25 13.54 0.10
C GLN A 158 21.20 14.06 -1.35
N HIS A 159 20.94 13.17 -2.30
CA HIS A 159 20.98 13.44 -3.74
C HIS A 159 19.59 13.71 -4.34
N TRP A 160 18.51 13.60 -3.56
CA TRP A 160 17.16 13.85 -4.05
C TRP A 160 16.94 15.31 -4.48
N SER A 161 16.25 15.45 -5.61
CA SER A 161 15.66 16.72 -6.03
C SER A 161 14.62 17.20 -5.01
N ARG A 162 14.26 18.49 -5.06
CA ARG A 162 13.20 19.05 -4.20
C ARG A 162 11.88 18.28 -4.31
N HIS A 163 11.53 17.86 -5.53
CA HIS A 163 10.31 17.10 -5.78
C HIS A 163 10.38 15.70 -5.15
N ALA A 164 11.46 14.96 -5.39
CA ALA A 164 11.65 13.63 -4.80
C ALA A 164 11.68 13.67 -3.26
N ARG A 165 12.30 14.70 -2.68
CA ARG A 165 12.31 14.90 -1.23
C ARG A 165 10.93 15.23 -0.67
N SER A 166 10.13 16.01 -1.39
CA SER A 166 8.73 16.29 -1.00
C SER A 166 7.86 15.04 -1.07
N HIS A 167 8.03 14.21 -2.11
CA HIS A 167 7.28 12.97 -2.27
C HIS A 167 7.63 11.94 -1.19
N ASN A 168 8.92 11.84 -0.83
CA ASN A 168 9.42 10.89 0.17
C ASN A 168 9.52 11.46 1.59
N ALA A 169 8.93 12.64 1.85
CA ALA A 169 9.11 13.35 3.12
C ALA A 169 8.68 12.48 4.32
N THR A 170 7.50 11.86 4.23
CA THR A 170 6.97 10.97 5.28
C THR A 170 7.89 9.78 5.55
N TRP A 171 8.44 9.15 4.50
CA TRP A 171 9.34 8.01 4.63
C TRP A 171 10.69 8.40 5.23
N LEU A 172 11.19 9.59 4.87
CA LEU A 172 12.41 10.14 5.44
C LEU A 172 12.25 10.47 6.93
N GLU A 173 11.10 11.01 7.34
CA GLU A 173 10.79 11.25 8.75
C GLU A 173 10.69 9.95 9.55
N ARG A 174 9.97 8.94 9.04
CA ARG A 174 9.88 7.61 9.67
C ARG A 174 11.25 6.96 9.81
N THR A 175 12.07 7.00 8.76
CA THR A 175 13.44 6.47 8.76
C THR A 175 14.29 7.14 9.85
N LYS A 176 14.26 8.47 9.95
CA LYS A 176 14.98 9.22 10.98
C LYS A 176 14.49 8.90 12.39
N ALA A 177 13.19 8.72 12.57
CA ALA A 177 12.62 8.33 13.86
C ALA A 177 13.07 6.93 14.27
N ALA A 178 13.02 5.97 13.34
CA ALA A 178 13.49 4.60 13.56
C ALA A 178 14.98 4.55 13.93
N LEU A 179 15.84 5.30 13.23
CA LEU A 179 17.28 5.35 13.51
C LEU A 179 17.62 6.01 14.86
N LYS A 180 16.80 6.94 15.36
CA LYS A 180 16.98 7.55 16.69
C LYS A 180 16.56 6.63 17.85
N GLY A 181 15.78 5.60 17.57
CA GLY A 181 15.33 4.62 18.56
C GLY A 181 16.35 3.52 18.86
N TYR A 182 17.49 3.53 18.17
CA TYR A 182 18.68 2.73 18.50
C TYR A 182 19.60 3.49 19.45
#